data_AF-A0A9J6ECQ5-F1
#
_entry.id   AF-A0A9J6ECQ5-F1
#
_cell.length_a   1.000
_cell.length_b   1.000
_cell.length_c   1.000
_cell.angle_alpha   90.00
_cell.angle_beta   90.00
_cell.angle_gamma   90.00
#
_symmetry.space_group_name_H-M   'P 1'
#
loop_
_entity.id
_entity.type
_entity.pdbx_description
1 polymer ?
#
loop_
_entity_poly.entity_id
_entity_poly.type
_entity_poly.pdbx_seq_one_letter_code
_entity_poly.pdbx_strand_id
1 'polypeptide(L)'
;MESYASTMLFASAFALHVLLAFTQVGSTCELIIKDCPKSFRDQFTRSEEGYKDTRSIVCDAPSLQALVRLSLCLNNDRLHKCVDNPMTKPKNGTNPREHWCKLTKDSLRCVDEGVMQCRHSYEKERPIFRKYFTAVSKMLQCDAIASGSAAVAAPRASVFGILGLMLTWWVTAKW
;
A
#
# COMPACT_ATOMS: atom_id res chain seq x y z
N MET A 1 -6.82 29.72 -8.08
CA MET A 1 -7.48 28.68 -8.90
C MET A 1 -6.48 27.76 -9.63
N GLU A 2 -5.19 28.09 -9.71
CA GLU A 2 -4.18 27.27 -10.41
C GLU A 2 -3.86 25.91 -9.75
N SER A 3 -4.12 25.75 -8.45
CA SER A 3 -3.82 24.50 -7.72
C SER A 3 -4.69 23.30 -8.14
N TYR A 4 -5.94 23.55 -8.58
CA TYR A 4 -6.88 22.49 -8.97
C TYR A 4 -6.58 21.88 -10.34
N ALA A 5 -6.09 22.68 -11.29
CA ALA A 5 -5.74 22.18 -12.63
C ALA A 5 -4.54 21.23 -12.58
N SER A 6 -3.57 21.52 -11.72
CA SER A 6 -2.37 20.69 -11.57
C SER A 6 -2.69 19.34 -10.93
N THR A 7 -3.55 19.30 -9.90
CA THR A 7 -3.97 18.04 -9.26
C THR A 7 -4.77 17.13 -10.21
N MET A 8 -5.62 17.70 -11.06
CA MET A 8 -6.37 16.92 -12.06
C MET A 8 -5.47 16.32 -13.14
N LEU A 9 -4.46 17.06 -13.61
CA LEU A 9 -3.52 16.56 -14.62
C LEU A 9 -2.69 15.37 -14.10
N PHE A 10 -2.23 15.44 -12.84
CA PHE A 10 -1.53 14.31 -12.21
C PHE A 10 -2.44 13.09 -12.03
N ALA A 11 -3.68 13.28 -11.58
CA ALA A 11 -4.64 12.18 -11.44
C ALA A 11 -4.95 11.50 -12.79
N SER A 12 -5.06 12.29 -13.87
CA SER A 12 -5.34 11.82 -15.23
C SER A 12 -4.19 11.01 -15.82
N ALA A 13 -2.95 11.54 -15.72
CA ALA A 13 -1.75 10.88 -16.20
C ALA A 13 -1.47 9.58 -15.44
N PHE A 14 -1.80 9.56 -14.14
CA PHE A 14 -1.71 8.37 -13.30
C PHE A 14 -2.74 7.30 -13.70
N ALA A 15 -4.01 7.68 -13.87
CA ALA A 15 -5.05 6.76 -14.34
C ALA A 15 -4.67 6.13 -15.69
N LEU A 16 -4.08 6.92 -16.60
CA LEU A 16 -3.61 6.44 -17.90
C LEU A 16 -2.42 5.47 -17.78
N HIS A 17 -1.44 5.74 -16.92
CA HIS A 17 -0.32 4.83 -16.67
C HIS A 17 -0.78 3.51 -16.05
N VAL A 18 -1.71 3.59 -15.11
CA VAL A 18 -2.31 2.41 -14.47
C VAL A 18 -3.05 1.59 -15.53
N LEU A 19 -3.90 2.21 -16.36
CA LEU A 19 -4.60 1.52 -17.46
C LEU A 19 -3.65 0.86 -18.46
N LEU A 20 -2.58 1.54 -18.87
CA LEU A 20 -1.60 1.02 -19.84
C LEU A 20 -0.74 -0.12 -19.27
N ALA A 21 -0.44 -0.12 -17.98
CA ALA A 21 0.29 -1.22 -17.33
C ALA A 21 -0.54 -2.51 -17.26
N PHE A 22 -1.86 -2.44 -17.46
CA PHE A 22 -2.78 -3.56 -17.24
C PHE A 22 -3.29 -4.27 -18.51
N THR A 23 -2.99 -3.78 -19.71
CA THR A 23 -3.49 -4.36 -20.98
C THR A 23 -2.52 -5.33 -21.67
N GLN A 24 -1.32 -5.58 -21.12
CA GLN A 24 -0.41 -6.58 -21.68
C GLN A 24 -0.80 -7.99 -21.23
N VAL A 25 -1.40 -8.74 -22.15
CA VAL A 25 -1.72 -10.17 -22.04
C VAL A 25 -0.42 -10.97 -21.99
N GLY A 26 -0.16 -11.63 -20.85
CA GLY A 26 0.90 -12.64 -20.66
C GLY A 26 2.32 -12.16 -20.92
N SER A 27 2.96 -11.52 -19.94
CA SER A 27 4.38 -11.16 -20.05
C SER A 27 5.26 -12.42 -20.08
N THR A 28 6.36 -12.39 -20.84
CA THR A 28 7.44 -13.40 -20.82
C THR A 28 7.98 -13.70 -19.41
N CYS A 29 7.73 -12.82 -18.45
CA CYS A 29 8.04 -13.00 -17.03
C CYS A 29 7.36 -14.25 -16.44
N GLU A 30 6.12 -14.56 -16.85
CA GLU A 30 5.36 -15.69 -16.31
C GLU A 30 5.94 -17.05 -16.71
N LEU A 31 6.55 -17.13 -17.91
CA LEU A 31 7.24 -18.33 -18.38
C LEU A 31 8.54 -18.58 -17.59
N ILE A 32 9.27 -17.52 -17.24
CA ILE A 32 10.56 -17.61 -16.51
C ILE A 32 10.34 -17.96 -15.03
N ILE A 33 9.21 -17.57 -14.45
CA ILE A 33 8.92 -17.86 -13.04
C ILE A 33 8.74 -19.35 -12.79
N LYS A 34 8.23 -20.13 -13.77
CA LYS A 34 8.06 -21.58 -13.62
C LYS A 34 9.38 -22.30 -13.33
N ASP A 35 10.49 -21.80 -13.85
CA ASP A 35 11.82 -22.39 -13.67
C ASP A 35 12.54 -21.92 -12.40
N CYS A 36 11.98 -20.93 -11.68
CA CYS A 36 12.57 -20.44 -10.44
C CYS A 36 12.43 -21.46 -9.29
N PRO A 37 13.30 -21.39 -8.26
CA PRO A 37 13.15 -22.21 -7.05
C PRO A 37 11.77 -22.05 -6.42
N LYS A 38 11.25 -23.13 -5.83
CA LYS A 38 9.89 -23.15 -5.24
C LYS A 38 9.66 -22.00 -4.25
N SER A 39 10.64 -21.69 -3.41
CA SER A 39 10.57 -20.58 -2.44
C SER A 39 10.36 -19.22 -3.12
N PHE A 40 10.95 -18.99 -4.29
CA PHE A 40 10.77 -17.76 -5.07
C PHE A 40 9.39 -17.73 -5.73
N ARG A 41 8.95 -18.84 -6.31
CA ARG A 41 7.60 -18.95 -6.91
C ARG A 41 6.49 -18.74 -5.88
N ASP A 42 6.62 -19.31 -4.69
CA ASP A 42 5.66 -19.15 -3.60
C ASP A 42 5.63 -17.72 -3.06
N GLN A 43 6.77 -17.01 -3.10
CA GLN A 43 6.85 -15.58 -2.77
C GLN A 43 6.18 -14.71 -3.84
N PHE A 44 6.50 -14.97 -5.12
CA PHE A 44 5.89 -14.27 -6.24
C PHE A 44 4.37 -14.46 -6.28
N THR A 45 3.89 -15.70 -6.14
CA THR A 45 2.46 -16.03 -6.11
C THR A 45 1.73 -15.26 -5.02
N ARG A 46 2.29 -15.20 -3.80
CA ARG A 46 1.71 -14.39 -2.71
C ARG A 46 1.71 -12.90 -3.02
N SER A 47 2.74 -12.41 -3.69
CA SER A 47 2.82 -11.01 -4.13
C SER A 47 1.72 -10.69 -5.15
N GLU A 48 1.54 -11.55 -6.14
CA GLU A 48 0.50 -11.43 -7.18
C GLU A 48 -0.91 -11.52 -6.59
N GLU A 49 -1.14 -12.39 -5.60
CA GLU A 49 -2.41 -12.44 -4.86
C GLU A 49 -2.67 -11.13 -4.12
N GLY A 50 -1.66 -10.59 -3.43
CA GLY A 50 -1.76 -9.28 -2.77
C GLY A 50 -2.02 -8.15 -3.76
N TYR A 51 -1.42 -8.21 -4.95
CA TYR A 51 -1.67 -7.26 -6.03
C TYR A 51 -3.09 -7.36 -6.57
N LYS A 52 -3.58 -8.57 -6.85
CA LYS A 52 -4.95 -8.83 -7.30
C LYS A 52 -5.98 -8.36 -6.27
N ASP A 53 -5.74 -8.64 -4.99
CA ASP A 53 -6.58 -8.18 -3.88
C ASP A 53 -6.60 -6.64 -3.83
N THR A 54 -5.44 -5.99 -3.90
CA THR A 54 -5.32 -4.53 -3.91
C THR A 54 -6.04 -3.91 -5.10
N ARG A 55 -5.85 -4.47 -6.30
CA ARG A 55 -6.53 -4.04 -7.52
C ARG A 55 -8.04 -4.16 -7.39
N SER A 56 -8.55 -5.26 -6.83
CA SER A 56 -9.99 -5.45 -6.64
C SER A 56 -10.63 -4.36 -5.78
N ILE A 57 -9.87 -3.77 -4.86
CA ILE A 57 -10.33 -2.69 -3.97
C ILE A 57 -10.22 -1.33 -4.67
N VAL A 58 -9.09 -1.06 -5.34
CA VAL A 58 -8.86 0.22 -6.03
C VAL A 58 -9.77 0.39 -7.25
N CYS A 59 -10.08 -0.71 -7.96
CA CYS A 59 -10.97 -0.68 -9.12
C CYS A 59 -12.46 -0.76 -8.75
N ASP A 60 -12.80 -1.12 -7.51
CA ASP A 60 -14.17 -1.05 -7.01
C ASP A 60 -14.46 0.35 -6.46
N ALA A 61 -15.26 1.13 -7.20
CA ALA A 61 -15.50 2.54 -6.87
C ALA A 61 -16.04 2.77 -5.44
N PRO A 62 -17.00 1.98 -4.91
CA PRO A 62 -17.43 2.07 -3.51
C PRO A 62 -16.28 1.83 -2.53
N SER A 63 -15.46 0.80 -2.75
CA SER A 63 -14.31 0.50 -1.89
C SER A 63 -13.24 1.59 -1.93
N LEU A 64 -12.91 2.10 -3.12
CA LEU A 64 -11.97 3.21 -3.26
C LEU A 64 -12.51 4.47 -2.55
N GLN A 65 -13.78 4.79 -2.71
CA GLN A 65 -14.39 5.94 -2.05
C GLN A 65 -14.36 5.78 -0.52
N ALA A 66 -14.62 4.59 0.00
CA ALA A 66 -14.50 4.28 1.42
C ALA A 66 -13.07 4.50 1.94
N LEU A 67 -12.06 4.04 1.21
CA LEU A 67 -10.64 4.28 1.54
C LEU A 67 -10.32 5.78 1.58
N VAL A 68 -10.73 6.53 0.56
CA VAL A 68 -10.50 7.98 0.48
C VAL A 68 -11.16 8.69 1.66
N ARG A 69 -12.43 8.41 1.93
CA ARG A 69 -13.16 9.04 3.06
C ARG A 69 -12.47 8.75 4.40
N LEU A 70 -12.10 7.49 4.65
CA LEU A 70 -11.43 7.12 5.89
C LEU A 70 -10.05 7.80 5.98
N SER A 71 -9.26 7.83 4.90
CA SER A 71 -7.95 8.48 4.87
C SER A 71 -7.99 9.99 5.14
N LEU A 72 -9.03 10.68 4.65
CA LEU A 72 -9.23 12.11 4.89
C LEU A 72 -9.60 12.40 6.34
N CYS A 73 -10.13 11.40 7.04
CA CYS A 73 -10.58 11.53 8.42
C CYS A 73 -9.53 11.11 9.46
N LEU A 74 -8.55 10.29 9.07
CA LEU A 74 -7.52 9.78 9.97
C LEU A 74 -6.78 10.93 10.67
N ASN A 75 -6.82 10.92 11.99
CA ASN A 75 -5.97 11.77 12.80
C ASN A 75 -4.56 11.16 12.86
N ASN A 76 -3.65 11.71 12.06
CA ASN A 76 -2.27 11.22 11.96
C ASN A 76 -1.51 11.34 13.30
N ASP A 77 -1.80 12.33 14.14
CA ASP A 77 -1.15 12.46 15.44
C ASP A 77 -1.54 11.33 16.38
N ARG A 78 -2.81 10.92 16.36
CA ARG A 78 -3.28 9.75 17.13
C ARG A 78 -2.73 8.46 16.58
N LEU A 79 -2.70 8.32 15.26
CA LEU A 79 -2.07 7.17 14.62
C LEU A 79 -0.59 7.07 15.02
N HIS A 80 0.17 8.17 14.94
CA HIS A 80 1.56 8.24 15.36
C HIS A 80 1.75 7.96 16.86
N LYS A 81 0.85 8.43 17.73
CA LYS A 81 0.88 8.15 19.17
C LYS A 81 0.62 6.67 19.48
N CYS A 82 -0.24 6.01 18.71
CA CYS A 82 -0.50 4.57 18.85
C CYS A 82 0.67 3.72 18.36
N VAL A 83 1.42 4.21 17.37
CA VAL A 83 2.60 3.52 16.86
C VAL A 83 3.80 3.80 17.77
N ASP A 84 4.21 2.81 18.56
CA ASP A 84 5.48 2.89 19.30
C ASP A 84 6.65 3.09 18.32
N ASN A 85 7.20 4.31 18.31
CA ASN A 85 8.29 4.74 17.44
C ASN A 85 7.90 4.73 15.94
N PRO A 86 7.11 5.73 15.48
CA PRO A 86 6.71 5.82 14.09
C PRO A 86 7.96 6.03 13.24
N MET A 87 8.27 5.07 12.38
CA MET A 87 9.29 5.29 11.35
C MET A 87 8.69 6.25 10.34
N THR A 88 8.92 7.55 10.53
CA THR A 88 8.49 8.59 9.58
C THR A 88 9.35 8.59 8.32
N LYS A 89 10.57 8.03 8.42
CA LYS A 89 11.50 7.85 7.29
C LYS A 89 12.20 6.50 7.40
N PRO A 90 12.57 5.87 6.27
CA PRO A 90 13.53 4.77 6.28
C PRO A 90 14.81 5.27 6.97
N LYS A 91 15.33 4.54 7.96
CA LYS A 91 16.68 4.86 8.45
C LYS A 91 17.66 4.52 7.33
N ASN A 92 18.75 5.28 7.21
CA ASN A 92 19.79 4.98 6.22
C ASN A 92 20.22 3.50 6.36
N GLY A 93 20.14 2.75 5.26
CA GLY A 93 20.47 1.33 5.23
C GLY A 93 19.35 0.35 5.63
N THR A 94 18.18 0.82 6.08
CA THR A 94 17.02 -0.08 6.27
C THR A 94 16.45 -0.49 4.91
N ASN A 95 16.08 -1.76 4.79
CA ASN A 95 15.38 -2.25 3.61
C ASN A 95 14.07 -1.46 3.45
N PRO A 96 13.82 -0.77 2.31
CA PRO A 96 12.59 -0.03 2.09
C PRO A 96 11.34 -0.89 2.33
N ARG A 97 11.43 -2.19 2.02
CA ARG A 97 10.35 -3.15 2.24
C ARG A 97 10.03 -3.35 3.72
N GLU A 98 11.04 -3.41 4.59
CA GLU A 98 10.84 -3.51 6.05
C GLU A 98 10.12 -2.27 6.58
N HIS A 99 10.51 -1.09 6.13
CA HIS A 99 9.87 0.17 6.50
C HIS A 99 8.37 0.16 6.10
N TRP A 100 8.06 -0.21 4.85
CA TRP A 100 6.67 -0.30 4.39
C TRP A 100 5.88 -1.38 5.12
N CYS A 101 6.50 -2.52 5.43
CA CYS A 101 5.86 -3.57 6.19
C CYS A 101 5.53 -3.16 7.61
N LYS A 102 6.47 -2.45 8.28
CA LYS A 102 6.21 -1.86 9.59
C LYS A 102 5.05 -0.87 9.51
N LEU A 103 5.11 0.09 8.58
CA LEU A 103 4.06 1.08 8.39
C LEU A 103 2.68 0.45 8.15
N THR A 104 2.61 -0.60 7.32
CA THR A 104 1.37 -1.29 6.97
C THR A 104 0.77 -2.01 8.18
N LYS A 105 1.62 -2.74 8.94
CA LYS A 105 1.21 -3.44 10.16
C LYS A 105 0.77 -2.46 11.26
N ASP A 106 1.52 -1.38 11.43
CA ASP A 106 1.21 -0.32 12.37
C ASP A 106 -0.10 0.40 12.03
N SER A 107 -0.33 0.71 10.76
CA SER A 107 -1.60 1.29 10.29
C SER A 107 -2.78 0.37 10.56
N LEU A 108 -2.65 -0.94 10.32
CA LEU A 108 -3.70 -1.93 10.63
C LEU A 108 -4.03 -2.02 12.12
N ARG A 109 -2.99 -1.94 12.97
CA ARG A 109 -3.13 -2.00 14.42
C ARG A 109 -3.77 -0.73 14.98
N CYS A 110 -3.40 0.43 14.45
CA CYS A 110 -3.73 1.73 15.02
C CYS A 110 -4.89 2.47 14.33
N VAL A 111 -5.48 1.91 13.27
CA VAL A 111 -6.56 2.59 12.51
C VAL A 111 -7.72 3.02 13.41
N ASP A 112 -8.10 2.22 14.41
CA ASP A 112 -9.23 2.54 15.30
C ASP A 112 -8.95 3.82 16.12
N GLU A 113 -7.73 3.99 16.61
CA GLU A 113 -7.29 5.21 17.31
C GLU A 113 -7.31 6.43 16.37
N GLY A 114 -6.89 6.23 15.12
CA GLY A 114 -6.87 7.27 14.09
C GLY A 114 -8.26 7.76 13.71
N VAL A 115 -9.29 6.91 13.78
CA VAL A 115 -10.67 7.28 13.38
C VAL A 115 -11.56 7.71 14.56
N MET A 116 -11.09 7.70 15.81
CA MET A 116 -11.94 8.05 16.96
C MET A 116 -12.55 9.46 16.90
N GLN A 117 -11.89 10.42 16.25
CA GLN A 117 -12.35 11.82 16.16
C GLN A 117 -13.14 12.11 14.90
N CYS A 118 -13.41 11.08 14.10
CA CYS A 118 -14.24 11.20 12.94
C CYS A 118 -15.68 11.57 13.30
N ARG A 119 -16.23 12.61 12.64
CA ARG A 119 -17.62 13.05 12.86
C ARG A 119 -18.65 11.98 12.55
N HIS A 120 -18.33 11.07 11.62
CA HIS A 120 -19.18 9.95 11.24
C HIS A 120 -18.57 8.65 11.75
N SER A 121 -19.43 7.68 12.12
CA SER A 121 -18.97 6.32 12.38
C SER A 121 -18.48 5.71 11.06
N TYR A 122 -17.21 5.30 11.05
CA TYR A 122 -16.57 4.63 9.90
C TYR A 122 -16.67 3.10 10.01
N GLU A 123 -17.69 2.59 10.71
CA GLU A 123 -17.90 1.15 10.90
C GLU A 123 -17.94 0.37 9.58
N LYS A 124 -18.45 0.98 8.51
CA LYS A 124 -18.56 0.34 7.19
C LYS A 124 -17.26 0.41 6.38
N GLU A 125 -16.47 1.48 6.55
CA GLU A 125 -15.23 1.72 5.81
C GLU A 125 -14.02 1.02 6.46
N ARG A 126 -14.04 0.80 7.78
CA ARG A 126 -12.95 0.12 8.51
C ARG A 126 -12.60 -1.26 7.93
N PRO A 127 -13.56 -2.15 7.62
CA PRO A 127 -13.24 -3.43 6.97
C PRO A 127 -12.54 -3.26 5.63
N ILE A 128 -12.89 -2.24 4.85
CA ILE A 128 -12.28 -1.97 3.54
C ILE A 128 -10.83 -1.49 3.72
N PHE A 129 -10.59 -0.58 4.67
CA PHE A 129 -9.24 -0.16 5.03
C PHE A 129 -8.37 -1.34 5.49
N ARG A 130 -8.90 -2.18 6.38
CA ARG A 130 -8.20 -3.38 6.85
C ARG A 130 -7.91 -4.34 5.69
N LYS A 131 -8.89 -4.60 4.83
CA LYS A 131 -8.71 -5.45 3.63
C LYS A 131 -7.61 -4.91 2.71
N TYR A 132 -7.57 -3.59 2.48
CA TYR A 132 -6.54 -2.96 1.65
C TYR A 132 -5.14 -3.11 2.25
N PHE A 133 -4.93 -2.74 3.51
CA PHE A 133 -3.61 -2.84 4.13
C PHE A 133 -3.17 -4.31 4.35
N THR A 134 -4.11 -5.25 4.51
CA THR A 134 -3.80 -6.69 4.48
C THR A 134 -3.33 -7.13 3.09
N ALA A 135 -4.00 -6.68 2.01
CA ALA A 135 -3.59 -6.97 0.64
C ALA A 135 -2.18 -6.41 0.34
N VAL A 136 -1.92 -5.17 0.75
CA VAL A 136 -0.60 -4.54 0.65
C VAL A 136 0.45 -5.31 1.45
N SER A 137 0.11 -5.80 2.66
CA SER A 137 1.02 -6.64 3.47
C SER A 137 1.41 -7.95 2.76
N LYS A 138 0.44 -8.60 2.09
CA LYS A 138 0.70 -9.81 1.28
C LYS A 138 1.58 -9.49 0.08
N MET A 139 1.26 -8.39 -0.63
CA MET A 139 2.01 -7.92 -1.79
C MET A 139 3.48 -7.65 -1.42
N LEU A 140 3.71 -6.99 -0.28
CA LEU A 140 5.04 -6.75 0.27
C LEU A 140 5.60 -7.95 1.05
N GLN A 141 4.89 -9.08 1.09
CA GLN A 141 5.18 -10.31 1.85
C GLN A 141 5.80 -10.03 3.23
N CYS A 142 5.12 -9.20 4.02
CA CYS A 142 5.60 -8.71 5.31
C CYS A 142 5.76 -9.79 6.38
N ASP A 143 5.18 -10.96 6.18
CA ASP A 143 5.30 -12.09 7.11
C ASP A 143 6.58 -12.88 6.89
N ALA A 144 7.08 -12.94 5.65
CA ALA A 144 8.35 -13.58 5.32
C ALA A 144 9.57 -12.81 5.89
N ILE A 145 9.44 -11.48 6.01
CA ILE A 145 10.43 -10.63 6.68
C ILE A 145 10.41 -10.89 8.19
N ALA A 146 9.21 -10.91 8.79
CA ALA A 146 9.06 -11.14 10.22
C ALA A 146 9.59 -12.51 10.66
N SER A 147 9.52 -13.52 9.79
CA SER A 147 10.06 -14.87 10.06
C SER A 147 11.56 -15.00 9.80
N GLY A 148 12.27 -13.93 9.45
CA GLY A 148 13.71 -13.96 9.12
C GLY A 148 14.04 -14.78 7.86
N SER A 149 13.04 -15.20 7.09
CA SER A 149 13.18 -16.12 5.96
C SER A 149 13.47 -15.40 4.63
N ALA A 150 13.47 -14.07 4.64
CA ALA A 150 13.66 -13.24 3.45
C ALA A 150 15.14 -12.92 3.21
N ALA A 151 15.99 -13.93 3.06
CA ALA A 151 17.24 -13.80 2.30
C ALA A 151 16.92 -13.92 0.81
N VAL A 152 16.02 -13.10 0.29
CA VAL A 152 15.63 -13.11 -1.13
C VAL A 152 15.80 -11.71 -1.66
N ALA A 153 16.64 -11.61 -2.70
CA ALA A 153 16.93 -10.40 -3.45
C ALA A 153 15.63 -9.60 -3.64
N ALA A 154 15.55 -8.44 -3.00
CA ALA A 154 14.39 -7.58 -3.11
C ALA A 154 14.21 -7.26 -4.61
N PRO A 155 13.12 -7.70 -5.27
CA PRO A 155 12.83 -7.21 -6.60
C PRO A 155 12.74 -5.69 -6.47
N ARG A 156 13.43 -4.97 -7.36
CA ARG A 156 13.58 -3.50 -7.30
C ARG A 156 12.21 -2.88 -6.97
N ALA A 157 12.09 -2.34 -5.75
CA ALA A 157 10.84 -1.87 -5.14
C ALA A 157 10.26 -0.60 -5.80
N SER A 158 10.69 -0.29 -7.01
CA SER A 158 10.48 0.98 -7.71
C SER A 158 9.02 1.23 -8.09
N VAL A 159 8.22 0.18 -8.31
CA VAL A 159 6.84 0.34 -8.81
C VAL A 159 5.82 0.44 -7.67
N PHE A 160 6.00 -0.30 -6.58
CA PHE A 160 5.05 -0.30 -5.45
C PHE A 160 5.20 0.91 -4.52
N GLY A 161 6.34 1.60 -4.59
CA GLY A 161 6.57 2.83 -3.84
C GLY A 161 5.63 3.96 -4.23
N ILE A 162 5.19 4.07 -5.49
CA ILE A 162 4.48 5.27 -5.97
C ILE A 162 3.06 5.39 -5.41
N LEU A 163 2.30 4.29 -5.33
CA LEU A 163 0.93 4.31 -4.80
C LEU A 163 0.91 4.51 -3.28
N GLY A 164 1.86 3.88 -2.57
CA GLY A 164 2.07 4.11 -1.14
C GLY A 164 2.55 5.52 -0.84
N LEU A 165 3.49 6.04 -1.65
CA LEU A 165 3.97 7.42 -1.55
C LEU A 165 2.87 8.42 -1.85
N MET A 166 1.96 8.22 -2.79
CA MET A 166 0.89 9.19 -2.99
C MET A 166 -0.06 9.26 -1.79
N LEU A 167 -0.36 8.14 -1.12
CA LEU A 167 -1.16 8.17 0.11
C LEU A 167 -0.39 8.76 1.31
N THR A 168 0.91 8.49 1.44
CA THR A 168 1.73 9.03 2.56
C THR A 168 2.27 10.43 2.31
N TRP A 169 2.42 10.86 1.06
CA TRP A 169 2.86 12.21 0.70
C TRP A 169 1.73 13.21 0.96
N TRP A 170 0.47 12.81 0.81
CA TRP A 170 -0.67 13.57 1.34
C TRP A 170 -0.67 13.68 2.88
N VAL A 171 -0.17 12.67 3.58
CA VAL A 171 -0.05 12.66 5.05
C VAL A 171 1.13 13.52 5.54
N THR A 172 2.19 13.66 4.76
CA THR A 172 3.43 14.36 5.16
C THR A 172 3.58 15.77 4.58
N ALA A 173 2.84 16.14 3.54
CA ALA A 173 2.94 17.46 2.89
C ALA A 173 2.15 18.59 3.58
N LYS A 174 1.54 18.35 4.75
CA LYS A 174 0.96 19.39 5.60
C LYS A 174 1.80 19.58 6.86
N TRP A 175 2.97 20.20 6.71
CA TRP A 175 3.71 20.87 7.79
C TRP A 175 4.33 22.14 7.23
#